data_AF-A0AAW6FRB5-F1
#
_entry.id   AF-A0AAW6FRB5-F1
#
_cell.length_a   1.000
_cell.length_b   1.000
_cell.length_c   1.000
_cell.angle_alpha   90.00
_cell.angle_beta   90.00
_cell.angle_gamma   90.00
#
_symmetry.space_group_name_H-M   'P 1'
#
loop_
_entity.id
_entity.type
_entity.pdbx_description
1 polymer ?
#
loop_
_entity_poly.entity_id
_entity_poly.type
_entity_poly.pdbx_seq_one_letter_code
_entity_poly.pdbx_strand_id
1 'polypeptide(L)'
;MTYLSNNLKYLRNQQNLSQATLANLLFVTHQTISNHETGKSQPDFKMIQKYADFYHVETHDLIYNDLSKGKKESLKVFDEVIFDKKDKTMIILNGTKGTYDYRQIKKCEILNEAAHHKGKEEPFKHIIVAGVEWMTQANILERSFYVGLKITMKDNSVLGIYTCNQPTRVQSDIHIKGYNEAKQIKAFIDKIVRKYKE
;
A
#
# COMPACT_ATOMS: atom_id res chain seq x y z
N MET A 1 -22.79 5.57 14.45
CA MET A 1 -22.85 6.92 13.87
C MET A 1 -22.80 6.76 12.36
N THR A 2 -23.74 7.33 11.60
CA THR A 2 -23.83 7.19 10.13
C THR A 2 -23.17 8.36 9.42
N TYR A 3 -22.62 8.15 8.23
CA TYR A 3 -21.97 9.17 7.40
C TYR A 3 -22.85 9.70 6.25
N LEU A 4 -24.06 9.16 6.11
CA LEU A 4 -24.97 9.40 4.99
C LEU A 4 -25.10 10.88 4.59
N SER A 5 -25.54 11.77 5.48
CA SER A 5 -25.75 13.19 5.16
C SER A 5 -24.47 13.90 4.68
N ASN A 6 -23.34 13.62 5.34
CA ASN A 6 -22.04 14.19 4.98
C ASN A 6 -21.56 13.65 3.63
N ASN A 7 -21.73 12.35 3.39
CA ASN A 7 -21.36 11.70 2.14
C ASN A 7 -22.18 12.23 0.97
N LEU A 8 -23.51 12.40 1.12
CA LEU A 8 -24.37 12.95 0.08
C LEU A 8 -23.90 14.35 -0.35
N LYS A 9 -23.63 15.22 0.64
CA LYS A 9 -23.13 16.57 0.38
C LYS A 9 -21.75 16.56 -0.26
N TYR A 10 -20.86 15.71 0.22
CA TYR A 10 -19.51 15.53 -0.31
C TYR A 10 -19.55 15.09 -1.78
N LEU A 11 -20.28 14.01 -2.10
CA LEU A 11 -20.40 13.47 -3.45
C LEU A 11 -21.04 14.46 -4.42
N ARG A 12 -22.09 15.20 -4.00
CA ARG A 12 -22.69 16.27 -4.81
C ARG A 12 -21.65 17.34 -5.17
N ASN A 13 -20.85 17.77 -4.20
CA ASN A 13 -19.81 18.78 -4.42
C ASN A 13 -18.67 18.27 -5.30
N GLN A 14 -18.29 16.98 -5.22
CA GLN A 14 -17.30 16.38 -6.13
C GLN A 14 -17.73 16.42 -7.59
N GLN A 15 -19.04 16.32 -7.84
CA GLN A 15 -19.63 16.43 -9.18
C GLN A 15 -19.94 17.89 -9.59
N ASN A 16 -19.57 18.89 -8.77
CA ASN A 16 -19.86 20.31 -9.00
C ASN A 16 -21.35 20.64 -9.22
N LEU A 17 -22.25 19.87 -8.58
CA LEU A 17 -23.70 20.06 -8.74
C LEU A 17 -24.27 20.98 -7.64
N SER A 18 -25.21 21.85 -8.00
CA SER A 18 -26.04 22.54 -7.01
C SER A 18 -27.09 21.58 -6.42
N GLN A 19 -27.64 21.89 -5.24
CA GLN A 19 -28.73 21.10 -4.65
C GLN A 19 -29.97 21.07 -5.58
N ALA A 20 -30.24 22.16 -6.29
CA ALA A 20 -31.36 22.26 -7.23
C ALA A 20 -31.14 21.38 -8.47
N THR A 21 -29.92 21.38 -9.01
CA THR A 21 -29.55 20.53 -10.15
C THR A 21 -29.67 19.05 -9.79
N LEU A 22 -29.15 18.64 -8.63
CA LEU A 22 -29.27 17.25 -8.15
C LEU A 22 -30.74 16.86 -7.92
N ALA A 23 -31.55 17.75 -7.37
CA ALA A 23 -32.96 17.51 -7.13
C ALA A 23 -33.71 17.20 -8.44
N ASN A 24 -33.44 17.98 -9.49
CA ASN A 24 -34.01 17.76 -10.82
C ASN A 24 -33.57 16.40 -11.40
N LEU A 25 -32.28 16.05 -11.27
CA LEU A 25 -31.73 14.79 -11.78
C LEU A 25 -32.33 13.56 -11.08
N LEU A 26 -32.64 13.66 -9.78
CA LEU A 26 -33.19 12.56 -8.99
C LEU A 26 -34.72 12.54 -8.94
N PHE A 27 -35.37 13.50 -9.60
CA PHE A 27 -36.82 13.72 -9.61
C PHE A 27 -37.39 13.91 -8.20
N VAL A 28 -36.76 14.78 -7.40
CA VAL A 28 -37.20 15.17 -6.05
C VAL A 28 -37.16 16.68 -5.89
N THR A 29 -37.67 17.20 -4.77
CA THR A 29 -37.63 18.63 -4.50
C THR A 29 -36.26 19.08 -4.00
N HIS A 30 -35.91 20.35 -4.22
CA HIS A 30 -34.73 20.98 -3.62
C HIS A 30 -34.70 20.80 -2.09
N GLN A 31 -35.86 20.96 -1.43
CA GLN A 31 -36.00 20.81 0.02
C GLN A 31 -35.65 19.39 0.48
N THR A 32 -36.03 18.37 -0.30
CA THR A 32 -35.68 16.97 -0.03
C THR A 32 -34.17 16.77 0.02
N ILE A 33 -33.44 17.24 -1.01
CA ILE A 33 -31.97 17.16 -1.04
C ILE A 33 -31.35 17.91 0.14
N SER A 34 -31.81 19.14 0.39
CA SER A 34 -31.31 19.97 1.49
C SER A 34 -31.50 19.30 2.85
N ASN A 35 -32.67 18.71 3.09
CA ASN A 35 -32.96 18.01 4.35
C ASN A 35 -32.09 16.76 4.52
N HIS A 36 -31.88 15.98 3.46
CA HIS A 36 -31.02 14.79 3.51
C HIS A 36 -29.55 15.15 3.80
N GLU A 37 -29.02 16.19 3.13
CA GLU A 37 -27.63 16.64 3.32
C GLU A 37 -27.37 17.31 4.68
N THR A 38 -28.41 17.89 5.29
CA THR A 38 -28.31 18.51 6.63
C THR A 38 -28.69 17.56 7.76
N GLY A 39 -29.16 16.35 7.45
CA GLY A 39 -29.63 15.37 8.43
C GLY A 39 -30.98 15.72 9.08
N LYS A 40 -31.70 16.71 8.55
CA LYS A 40 -33.05 17.09 9.04
C LYS A 40 -34.09 15.99 8.80
N SER A 41 -33.93 15.24 7.72
CA SER A 41 -34.73 14.03 7.45
C SER A 41 -33.81 12.94 6.90
N GLN A 42 -34.17 11.67 7.14
CA GLN A 42 -33.47 10.55 6.55
C GLN A 42 -34.14 10.13 5.24
N PRO A 43 -33.37 9.88 4.16
CA PRO A 43 -33.91 9.26 2.95
C PRO A 43 -34.37 7.83 3.27
N ASP A 44 -35.44 7.40 2.63
CA ASP A 44 -35.86 5.99 2.67
C ASP A 44 -34.90 5.10 1.87
N PHE A 45 -35.06 3.78 1.99
CA PHE A 45 -34.19 2.81 1.31
C PHE A 45 -34.16 3.00 -0.21
N LYS A 46 -35.31 3.31 -0.82
CA LYS A 46 -35.43 3.52 -2.27
C LYS A 46 -34.64 4.76 -2.71
N MET A 47 -34.67 5.82 -1.92
CA MET A 47 -33.90 7.04 -2.17
C MET A 47 -32.41 6.82 -1.93
N ILE A 48 -32.04 6.03 -0.92
CA ILE A 48 -30.64 5.62 -0.69
C ILE A 48 -30.10 4.85 -1.91
N GLN A 49 -30.87 3.90 -2.46
CA GLN A 49 -30.50 3.20 -3.69
C GLN A 49 -30.33 4.18 -4.87
N LYS A 50 -31.28 5.11 -5.07
CA LYS A 50 -31.14 6.15 -6.11
C LYS A 50 -29.85 6.95 -5.97
N TYR A 51 -29.46 7.33 -4.76
CA TYR A 51 -28.19 8.04 -4.53
C TYR A 51 -26.99 7.15 -4.83
N ALA A 52 -27.00 5.90 -4.37
CA ALA A 52 -25.94 4.92 -4.60
C ALA A 52 -25.71 4.69 -6.11
N ASP A 53 -26.79 4.49 -6.86
CA ASP A 53 -26.76 4.32 -8.31
C ASP A 53 -26.24 5.57 -9.02
N PHE A 54 -26.73 6.75 -8.63
CA PHE A 54 -26.32 8.03 -9.22
C PHE A 54 -24.84 8.35 -9.02
N TYR A 55 -24.31 8.06 -7.83
CA TYR A 55 -22.91 8.32 -7.50
C TYR A 55 -21.97 7.14 -7.78
N HIS A 56 -22.49 6.01 -8.24
CA HIS A 56 -21.75 4.77 -8.45
C HIS A 56 -20.98 4.31 -7.21
N VAL A 57 -21.66 4.31 -6.06
CA VAL A 57 -21.11 3.85 -4.77
C VAL A 57 -22.02 2.80 -4.14
N GLU A 58 -21.45 1.90 -3.34
CA GLU A 58 -22.24 0.91 -2.60
C GLU A 58 -23.10 1.58 -1.52
N THR A 59 -24.34 1.11 -1.34
CA THR A 59 -25.24 1.63 -0.29
C THR A 59 -24.63 1.52 1.12
N HIS A 60 -23.93 0.41 1.40
CA HIS A 60 -23.21 0.21 2.65
C HIS A 60 -22.13 1.30 2.87
N ASP A 61 -21.33 1.59 1.84
CA ASP A 61 -20.29 2.61 1.91
C ASP A 61 -20.89 4.01 2.09
N LEU A 62 -21.98 4.29 1.39
CA LEU A 62 -22.71 5.55 1.48
C LEU A 62 -23.24 5.83 2.91
N ILE A 63 -23.63 4.79 3.65
CA ILE A 63 -24.20 4.93 5.01
C ILE A 63 -23.11 4.88 6.09
N TYR A 64 -22.17 3.95 6.00
CA TYR A 64 -21.30 3.56 7.12
C TYR A 64 -19.84 3.98 6.99
N ASN A 65 -19.39 4.44 5.82
CA ASN A 65 -18.01 4.86 5.60
C ASN A 65 -17.91 6.37 5.34
N ASP A 66 -16.90 7.03 5.91
CA ASP A 66 -16.62 8.45 5.64
C ASP A 66 -15.97 8.60 4.25
N LEU A 67 -16.75 8.88 3.22
CA LEU A 67 -16.27 8.95 1.83
C LEU A 67 -15.38 10.17 1.57
N SER A 68 -15.45 11.20 2.42
CA SER A 68 -14.57 12.38 2.33
C SER A 68 -13.12 12.05 2.67
N LYS A 69 -12.92 11.01 3.48
CA LYS A 69 -11.62 10.40 3.72
C LYS A 69 -11.47 9.33 2.66
N GLY A 70 -10.93 9.71 1.50
CA GLY A 70 -10.83 8.88 0.30
C GLY A 70 -10.54 7.42 0.64
N LYS A 71 -11.18 6.48 -0.07
CA LYS A 71 -11.07 5.03 0.16
C LYS A 71 -9.65 4.71 0.59
N LYS A 72 -9.46 4.32 1.87
CA LYS A 72 -8.15 3.83 2.32
C LYS A 72 -7.79 2.74 1.35
N GLU A 73 -6.85 3.01 0.44
CA GLU A 73 -6.40 2.01 -0.53
C GLU A 73 -6.03 0.78 0.28
N SER A 74 -6.82 -0.29 0.13
CA SER A 74 -6.63 -1.54 0.85
C SER A 74 -5.29 -2.12 0.44
N LEU A 75 -4.93 -1.97 -0.82
CA LEU A 75 -3.63 -2.36 -1.35
C LEU A 75 -2.64 -1.20 -1.27
N LYS A 76 -1.40 -1.51 -0.90
CA LYS A 76 -0.24 -0.66 -1.17
C LYS A 76 0.67 -1.44 -2.12
N VAL A 77 0.76 -0.98 -3.36
CA VAL A 77 1.51 -1.64 -4.43
C VAL A 77 2.89 -1.00 -4.58
N PHE A 78 3.90 -1.86 -4.67
CA PHE A 78 5.24 -1.59 -5.20
C PHE A 78 5.48 -2.58 -6.34
N ASP A 79 6.49 -2.35 -7.18
CA ASP A 79 6.75 -3.22 -8.34
C ASP A 79 7.09 -4.65 -7.90
N GLU A 80 7.72 -4.79 -6.72
CA GLU A 80 8.25 -6.07 -6.25
C GLU A 80 7.45 -6.69 -5.09
N VAL A 81 6.50 -5.95 -4.53
CA VAL A 81 5.68 -6.40 -3.40
C VAL A 81 4.36 -5.65 -3.31
N ILE A 82 3.29 -6.39 -3.02
CA ILE A 82 1.95 -5.82 -2.78
C ILE A 82 1.60 -6.07 -1.31
N PHE A 83 1.13 -5.05 -0.60
CA PHE A 83 0.62 -5.17 0.76
C PHE A 83 -0.89 -5.01 0.79
N ASP A 84 -1.61 -6.03 1.24
CA ASP A 84 -3.03 -5.95 1.53
C ASP A 84 -3.27 -5.57 3.00
N LYS A 85 -3.70 -4.33 3.22
CA LYS A 85 -3.99 -3.78 4.55
C LYS A 85 -5.26 -4.38 5.17
N LYS A 86 -6.18 -4.92 4.37
CA LYS A 86 -7.42 -5.56 4.82
C LYS A 86 -7.12 -6.97 5.33
N ASP A 87 -6.48 -7.77 4.50
CA ASP A 87 -6.17 -9.18 4.81
C ASP A 87 -4.89 -9.35 5.63
N LYS A 88 -4.15 -8.24 5.78
CA LYS A 88 -2.91 -8.15 6.55
C LYS A 88 -1.78 -9.01 5.97
N THR A 89 -1.78 -9.17 4.66
CA THR A 89 -0.82 -9.98 3.91
C THR A 89 0.12 -9.11 3.08
N MET A 90 1.30 -9.63 2.79
CA MET A 90 2.16 -9.15 1.70
C MET A 90 2.36 -10.25 0.67
N ILE A 91 2.35 -9.88 -0.61
CA ILE A 91 2.62 -10.75 -1.74
C ILE A 91 3.95 -10.34 -2.32
N ILE A 92 4.97 -11.18 -2.17
CA ILE A 92 6.32 -10.92 -2.71
C ILE A 92 6.35 -11.39 -4.17
N LEU A 93 6.66 -10.49 -5.09
CA LEU A 93 6.71 -10.75 -6.53
C LEU A 93 8.14 -11.09 -7.00
N ASN A 94 9.16 -10.56 -6.31
CA ASN A 94 10.57 -10.79 -6.62
C ASN A 94 11.40 -11.08 -5.36
N GLY A 95 11.95 -12.30 -5.29
CA GLY A 95 12.67 -12.83 -4.15
C GLY A 95 12.00 -14.09 -3.61
N THR A 96 11.73 -14.14 -2.30
CA THR A 96 11.03 -15.28 -1.68
C THR A 96 9.53 -15.21 -2.01
N LYS A 97 9.18 -15.51 -3.27
CA LYS A 97 7.83 -15.36 -3.80
C LYS A 97 6.79 -16.11 -2.97
N GLY A 98 5.64 -15.50 -2.77
CA GLY A 98 4.55 -16.07 -1.99
C GLY A 98 3.75 -15.01 -1.25
N THR A 99 2.76 -15.46 -0.48
CA THR A 99 1.90 -14.62 0.34
C THR A 99 2.20 -14.88 1.81
N TYR A 100 2.46 -13.82 2.57
CA TYR A 100 2.89 -13.89 3.96
C TYR A 100 2.07 -12.94 4.84
N ASP A 101 1.83 -13.32 6.10
CA ASP A 101 1.24 -12.40 7.09
C ASP A 101 2.29 -11.37 7.52
N TYR A 102 2.10 -10.10 7.11
CA TYR A 102 3.09 -9.06 7.42
C TYR A 102 3.16 -8.72 8.91
N ARG A 103 2.19 -9.16 9.73
CA ARG A 103 2.23 -8.94 11.19
C ARG A 103 3.27 -9.80 11.87
N GLN A 104 3.70 -10.88 11.20
CA GLN A 104 4.77 -11.75 11.65
C GLN A 104 6.15 -11.17 11.32
N ILE A 105 6.25 -9.99 10.71
CA ILE A 105 7.55 -9.35 10.48
C ILE A 105 8.11 -8.87 11.82
N LYS A 106 9.32 -9.35 12.13
CA LYS A 106 10.11 -8.94 13.29
C LYS A 106 11.00 -7.74 12.96
N LYS A 107 11.67 -7.76 11.80
CA LYS A 107 12.60 -6.71 11.36
C LYS A 107 12.74 -6.69 9.84
N CYS A 108 13.09 -5.53 9.29
CA CYS A 108 13.43 -5.36 7.88
C CYS A 108 14.70 -4.52 7.71
N GLU A 109 15.62 -4.99 6.87
CA GLU A 109 16.94 -4.38 6.61
C GLU A 109 17.18 -4.27 5.11
N ILE A 110 17.77 -3.16 4.66
CA ILE A 110 18.19 -3.00 3.27
C ILE A 110 19.62 -3.51 3.18
N LEU A 111 19.86 -4.48 2.31
CA LEU A 111 21.15 -5.14 2.15
C LEU A 111 21.46 -5.31 0.66
N ASN A 112 22.76 -5.51 0.38
CA ASN A 112 23.23 -5.89 -0.95
C ASN A 112 23.66 -7.35 -0.92
N GLU A 113 23.13 -8.19 -1.80
CA GLU A 113 23.51 -9.60 -1.90
C GLU A 113 24.42 -9.85 -3.09
N ALA A 114 25.47 -10.63 -2.86
CA ALA A 114 26.34 -11.21 -3.85
C ALA A 114 25.58 -11.76 -5.08
N ALA A 115 25.83 -11.23 -6.28
CA ALA A 115 25.06 -11.62 -7.46
C ALA A 115 25.14 -13.12 -7.78
N HIS A 116 26.26 -13.75 -7.45
CA HIS A 116 26.49 -15.16 -7.73
C HIS A 116 25.82 -16.12 -6.73
N HIS A 117 25.32 -15.62 -5.60
CA HIS A 117 24.61 -16.40 -4.58
C HIS A 117 23.08 -16.24 -4.61
N LYS A 118 22.57 -15.18 -5.26
CA LYS A 118 21.12 -14.93 -5.35
C LYS A 118 20.36 -16.17 -5.85
N GLY A 119 19.38 -16.61 -5.06
CA GLY A 119 18.50 -17.73 -5.38
C GLY A 119 19.12 -19.13 -5.22
N LYS A 120 20.38 -19.23 -4.75
CA LYS A 120 21.03 -20.53 -4.45
C LYS A 120 20.93 -20.92 -2.99
N GLU A 121 20.85 -19.93 -2.10
CA GLU A 121 20.83 -20.10 -0.65
C GLU A 121 19.74 -19.20 -0.04
N GLU A 122 19.65 -19.19 1.29
CA GLU A 122 18.78 -18.26 2.02
C GLU A 122 19.10 -16.80 1.61
N PRO A 123 18.08 -15.95 1.36
CA PRO A 123 18.30 -14.58 0.93
C PRO A 123 19.18 -13.77 1.90
N PHE A 124 20.13 -13.02 1.33
CA PHE A 124 21.05 -12.15 2.05
C PHE A 124 21.89 -12.90 3.09
N LYS A 125 22.30 -14.12 2.76
CA LYS A 125 23.32 -14.87 3.49
C LYS A 125 24.74 -14.41 3.13
N HIS A 126 24.95 -13.97 1.89
CA HIS A 126 26.22 -13.46 1.38
C HIS A 126 26.09 -11.96 1.04
N ILE A 127 26.43 -11.09 2.00
CA ILE A 127 26.17 -9.65 1.95
C ILE A 127 27.43 -8.89 1.49
N ILE A 128 27.25 -7.91 0.59
CA ILE A 128 28.30 -6.95 0.22
C ILE A 128 28.08 -5.63 0.97
N VAL A 129 29.16 -5.10 1.57
CA VAL A 129 29.16 -3.75 2.14
C VAL A 129 29.71 -2.77 1.10
N ALA A 130 28.82 -1.94 0.54
CA ALA A 130 29.21 -0.91 -0.42
C ALA A 130 30.03 0.20 0.26
N GLY A 131 31.17 0.59 -0.33
CA GLY A 131 32.08 1.64 0.16
C GLY A 131 33.31 1.14 0.96
N VAL A 132 33.39 -0.15 1.26
CA VAL A 132 34.54 -0.80 1.93
C VAL A 132 35.17 -1.87 1.05
N GLU A 133 34.95 -1.81 -0.27
CA GLU A 133 35.45 -2.80 -1.24
C GLU A 133 36.98 -2.88 -1.24
N TRP A 134 37.65 -1.79 -0.87
CA TRP A 134 39.10 -1.71 -0.74
C TRP A 134 39.64 -2.36 0.55
N MET A 135 38.79 -2.69 1.53
CA MET A 135 39.21 -3.14 2.86
C MET A 135 39.18 -4.65 3.09
N THR A 136 38.53 -5.45 2.23
CA THR A 136 38.42 -6.90 2.46
C THR A 136 38.69 -7.70 1.19
N GLN A 137 39.57 -8.70 1.28
CA GLN A 137 39.87 -9.60 0.16
C GLN A 137 38.64 -10.34 -0.37
N ALA A 138 37.65 -10.61 0.48
CA ALA A 138 36.39 -11.25 0.11
C ALA A 138 35.50 -10.37 -0.80
N ASN A 139 35.45 -9.04 -0.57
CA ASN A 139 34.63 -8.13 -1.39
C ASN A 139 35.24 -7.81 -2.77
N ILE A 140 36.52 -8.12 -3.00
CA ILE A 140 37.23 -7.81 -4.25
C ILE A 140 36.81 -8.74 -5.41
N LEU A 141 36.34 -9.96 -5.11
CA LEU A 141 35.87 -10.93 -6.10
C LEU A 141 34.44 -10.62 -6.60
N GLU A 142 33.66 -9.83 -5.85
CA GLU A 142 32.24 -9.61 -6.12
C GLU A 142 31.94 -8.18 -6.58
N ARG A 143 32.13 -7.93 -7.87
CA ARG A 143 31.89 -6.60 -8.46
C ARG A 143 30.42 -6.27 -8.70
N SER A 144 29.52 -7.25 -8.63
CA SER A 144 28.09 -7.03 -8.84
C SER A 144 27.25 -7.70 -7.77
N PHE A 145 26.15 -7.02 -7.43
CA PHE A 145 25.24 -7.42 -6.36
C PHE A 145 23.79 -7.10 -6.72
N TYR A 146 22.86 -7.59 -5.93
CA TYR A 146 21.46 -7.15 -5.96
C TYR A 146 21.14 -6.34 -4.73
N VAL A 147 20.34 -5.29 -4.89
CA VAL A 147 19.78 -4.52 -3.78
C VAL A 147 18.45 -5.14 -3.39
N GLY A 148 18.20 -5.23 -2.08
CA GLY A 148 16.88 -5.64 -1.63
C GLY A 148 16.69 -5.52 -0.12
N LEU A 149 15.60 -6.12 0.34
CA LEU A 149 15.16 -6.12 1.73
C LEU A 149 15.25 -7.53 2.29
N LYS A 150 16.03 -7.69 3.36
CA LYS A 150 15.99 -8.87 4.24
C LYS A 150 14.88 -8.66 5.26
N ILE A 151 13.89 -9.53 5.24
CA ILE A 151 12.78 -9.54 6.19
C ILE A 151 12.99 -10.72 7.13
N THR A 152 13.20 -10.44 8.41
CA THR A 152 13.20 -11.46 9.46
C THR A 152 11.80 -11.57 10.03
N MET A 153 11.26 -12.78 10.02
CA MET A 153 9.95 -13.10 10.60
C MET A 153 10.09 -13.44 12.10
N LYS A 154 8.97 -13.48 12.85
CA LYS A 154 8.95 -13.79 14.28
C LYS A 154 9.42 -15.21 14.58
N ASP A 155 9.20 -16.16 13.67
CA ASP A 155 9.72 -17.53 13.72
C ASP A 155 11.20 -17.65 13.32
N ASN A 156 11.86 -16.52 13.05
CA ASN A 156 13.23 -16.37 12.56
C ASN A 156 13.47 -16.84 11.11
N SER A 157 12.42 -17.21 10.36
CA SER A 157 12.56 -17.40 8.91
C SER A 157 12.94 -16.09 8.22
N VAL A 158 13.68 -16.20 7.11
CA VAL A 158 14.14 -15.06 6.33
C VAL A 158 13.46 -15.04 4.96
N LEU A 159 12.86 -13.90 4.64
CA LEU A 159 12.32 -13.61 3.31
C LEU A 159 13.16 -12.52 2.65
N GLY A 160 13.32 -12.60 1.33
CA GLY A 160 13.97 -11.57 0.53
C GLY A 160 13.00 -10.91 -0.43
N ILE A 161 13.09 -9.58 -0.54
CA ILE A 161 12.48 -8.78 -1.62
C ILE A 161 13.61 -8.09 -2.37
N TYR A 162 13.78 -8.35 -3.67
CA TYR A 162 14.81 -7.67 -4.47
C TYR A 162 14.20 -6.52 -5.24
N THR A 163 14.84 -5.34 -5.19
CA THR A 163 14.39 -4.11 -5.88
C THR A 163 15.16 -3.82 -7.16
N CYS A 164 15.99 -4.77 -7.59
CA CYS A 164 16.60 -4.74 -8.91
C CYS A 164 16.53 -6.11 -9.56
N ASN A 165 16.17 -6.13 -10.84
CA ASN A 165 16.00 -7.34 -11.62
C ASN A 165 17.30 -7.86 -12.25
N GLN A 166 18.35 -7.06 -12.18
CA GLN A 166 19.68 -7.38 -12.73
C GLN A 166 20.77 -7.03 -11.71
N PRO A 167 21.92 -7.73 -11.75
CA PRO A 167 23.07 -7.36 -10.93
C PRO A 167 23.48 -5.92 -11.21
N THR A 168 23.83 -5.21 -10.15
CA THR A 168 24.19 -3.81 -10.18
C THR A 168 25.58 -3.57 -9.58
N ARG A 169 26.10 -2.35 -9.73
CA ARG A 169 27.35 -1.89 -9.12
C ARG A 169 27.12 -0.63 -8.32
N VAL A 170 28.02 -0.35 -7.37
CA VAL A 170 27.99 0.88 -6.59
C VAL A 170 27.91 2.10 -7.50
N GLN A 171 27.06 3.06 -7.10
CA GLN A 171 26.78 4.32 -7.81
C GLN A 171 26.20 4.21 -9.23
N SER A 172 25.89 3.02 -9.74
CA SER A 172 25.14 2.91 -11.00
C SER A 172 23.67 3.31 -10.84
N ASP A 173 23.01 3.67 -11.94
CA ASP A 173 21.59 4.06 -11.93
C ASP A 173 20.68 2.97 -11.36
N ILE A 174 20.97 1.70 -11.68
CA ILE A 174 20.22 0.54 -11.18
C ILE A 174 20.36 0.45 -9.66
N HIS A 175 21.56 0.66 -9.13
CA HIS A 175 21.80 0.66 -7.69
C HIS A 175 21.06 1.81 -7.00
N ILE A 176 21.14 3.02 -7.53
CA ILE A 176 20.49 4.20 -6.94
C ILE A 176 18.97 4.03 -6.94
N LYS A 177 18.38 3.61 -8.06
CA LYS A 177 16.94 3.38 -8.18
C LYS A 177 16.47 2.26 -7.24
N GLY A 178 17.12 1.10 -7.30
CA GLY A 178 16.78 -0.05 -6.44
C GLY A 178 16.90 0.28 -4.95
N TYR A 179 17.91 1.04 -4.55
CA TYR A 179 18.07 1.46 -3.17
C TYR A 179 17.00 2.46 -2.71
N ASN A 180 16.60 3.39 -3.59
CA ASN A 180 15.51 4.33 -3.29
C ASN A 180 14.15 3.62 -3.16
N GLU A 181 13.87 2.64 -4.02
CA GLU A 181 12.67 1.81 -3.89
C GLU A 181 12.70 0.98 -2.60
N ALA A 182 13.84 0.36 -2.28
CA ALA A 182 14.01 -0.39 -1.04
C ALA A 182 13.77 0.49 0.19
N LYS A 183 14.23 1.75 0.19
CA LYS A 183 13.92 2.74 1.24
C LYS A 183 12.42 2.98 1.42
N GLN A 184 11.67 3.11 0.32
CA GLN A 184 10.23 3.34 0.38
C GLN A 184 9.49 2.13 0.94
N ILE A 185 9.83 0.92 0.47
CA ILE A 185 9.25 -0.33 0.98
C ILE A 185 9.59 -0.51 2.47
N LYS A 186 10.85 -0.31 2.86
CA LYS A 186 11.31 -0.41 4.25
C LYS A 186 10.54 0.56 5.15
N ALA A 187 10.38 1.81 4.75
CA ALA A 187 9.64 2.80 5.52
C ALA A 187 8.18 2.40 5.74
N PHE A 188 7.56 1.70 4.78
CA PHE A 188 6.22 1.14 4.94
C PHE A 188 6.21 -0.06 5.91
N ILE A 189 7.16 -0.99 5.76
CA ILE A 189 7.32 -2.13 6.68
C ILE A 189 7.60 -1.67 8.11
N ASP A 190 8.46 -0.67 8.31
CA ASP A 190 8.76 -0.13 9.65
C ASP A 190 7.50 0.42 10.35
N LYS A 191 6.57 1.03 9.59
CA LYS A 191 5.27 1.46 10.11
C LYS A 191 4.40 0.26 10.52
N ILE A 192 4.41 -0.81 9.72
CA ILE A 192 3.72 -2.07 10.04
C ILE A 192 4.29 -2.66 11.33
N VAL A 193 5.61 -2.83 11.40
CA VAL A 193 6.29 -3.40 12.57
C VAL A 193 6.01 -2.58 13.83
N ARG A 194 6.05 -1.26 13.76
CA ARG A 194 5.67 -0.39 14.90
C ARG A 194 4.21 -0.56 15.32
N LYS A 195 3.30 -0.72 14.36
CA LYS A 195 1.86 -0.87 14.62
C LYS A 195 1.50 -2.21 15.26
N TYR A 196 2.20 -3.29 14.89
CA TYR A 196 1.95 -4.64 15.38
C TYR A 196 3.07 -5.16 16.29
N LYS A 197 3.81 -4.24 16.91
CA LYS A 197 4.74 -4.55 17.98
C LYS A 197 3.91 -4.94 19.19
N GLU A 198 3.97 -6.22 19.56
CA GLU A 198 3.44 -6.72 20.84
C GLU A 198 4.16 -6.05 22.00
#